data_AF-A0A7Y8HB36-F1
#
_entry.id   AF-A0A7Y8HB36-F1
#
_cell.length_a   1.000
_cell.length_b   1.000
_cell.length_c   1.000
_cell.angle_alpha   90.00
_cell.angle_beta   90.00
_cell.angle_gamma   90.00
#
_symmetry.space_group_name_H-M   'P 1'
#
loop_
_entity.id
_entity.type
_entity.pdbx_description
1 polymer ?
#
loop_
_entity_poly.entity_id
_entity_poly.type
_entity_poly.pdbx_seq_one_letter_code
_entity_poly.pdbx_strand_id
1 'polypeptide(L)'
;MPRPKVPLNREVLRSRLSYIEDSLQSLERFKGIPFEQFHSNSDNFRISFYDLHRCLEAVLDIGSHILSRIPGARPSSYKDIPRLLEKYKIIPPDFAANQLTKMAGYRNRMVHFYGEITEREIFQIIQEELQDLHIFCSHIENVLKKPSDFNLSLD
;
A
#
# COMPACT_ATOMS: atom_id res chain seq x y z
N MET A 1 -9.99 -9.41 33.08
CA MET A 1 -10.84 -9.61 31.89
C MET A 1 -10.01 -9.36 30.63
N PRO A 2 -10.08 -10.21 29.59
CA PRO A 2 -9.49 -9.85 28.31
C PRO A 2 -10.15 -8.56 27.79
N ARG A 3 -9.36 -7.62 27.29
CA ARG A 3 -9.91 -6.39 26.68
C ARG A 3 -10.77 -6.79 25.49
N PRO A 4 -11.94 -6.14 25.28
CA PRO A 4 -12.75 -6.39 24.09
C PRO A 4 -11.92 -6.11 22.84
N LYS A 5 -12.00 -7.01 21.85
CA LYS A 5 -11.36 -6.80 20.55
C LYS A 5 -12.05 -5.61 19.87
N VAL A 6 -11.28 -4.59 19.53
CA VAL A 6 -11.78 -3.47 18.71
C VAL A 6 -11.92 -4.00 17.29
N PRO A 7 -13.11 -4.01 16.68
CA PRO A 7 -13.27 -4.59 15.34
C PRO A 7 -12.64 -3.68 14.29
N LEU A 8 -12.42 -4.19 13.09
CA LEU A 8 -11.97 -3.39 11.95
C LEU A 8 -13.13 -2.51 11.47
N ASN A 9 -12.87 -1.22 11.27
CA ASN A 9 -13.82 -0.37 10.58
C ASN A 9 -13.79 -0.65 9.07
N ARG A 10 -14.89 -1.21 8.55
CA ARG A 10 -15.04 -1.58 7.13
C ARG A 10 -14.98 -0.38 6.20
N GLU A 11 -15.66 0.71 6.54
CA GLU A 11 -15.72 1.92 5.72
C GLU A 11 -14.35 2.58 5.57
N VAL A 12 -13.57 2.61 6.65
CA VAL A 12 -12.18 3.08 6.61
C VAL A 12 -11.36 2.25 5.61
N LEU A 13 -11.39 0.92 5.73
CA LEU A 13 -10.64 0.04 4.83
C LEU A 13 -11.10 0.17 3.37
N ARG A 14 -12.42 0.20 3.13
CA ARG A 14 -13.01 0.35 1.80
C ARG A 14 -12.62 1.68 1.15
N SER A 15 -12.65 2.77 1.91
CA SER A 15 -12.20 4.08 1.45
C SER A 15 -10.73 4.07 1.03
N ARG A 16 -9.83 3.41 1.78
CA ARG A 16 -8.41 3.34 1.40
C ARG A 16 -8.18 2.44 0.19
N LEU A 17 -8.91 1.32 0.09
CA LEU A 17 -8.87 0.45 -1.09
C LEU A 17 -9.30 1.22 -2.35
N SER A 18 -10.37 2.02 -2.26
CA SER A 18 -10.81 2.89 -3.36
C SER A 18 -9.72 3.89 -3.77
N TYR A 19 -8.98 4.49 -2.83
CA TYR A 19 -7.87 5.37 -3.18
C TYR A 19 -6.72 4.64 -3.90
N ILE A 20 -6.45 3.38 -3.53
CA ILE A 20 -5.46 2.55 -4.23
C ILE A 20 -5.96 2.24 -5.64
N GLU A 21 -7.22 1.82 -5.80
CA GLU A 21 -7.84 1.50 -7.09
C GLU A 21 -7.85 2.70 -8.03
N ASP A 22 -8.26 3.88 -7.56
CA ASP A 22 -8.27 5.12 -8.34
C ASP A 22 -6.85 5.53 -8.78
N SER A 23 -5.88 5.43 -7.86
CA SER A 23 -4.47 5.70 -8.17
C SER A 23 -3.92 4.71 -9.20
N LEU A 24 -4.22 3.42 -9.06
CA LEU A 24 -3.81 2.38 -10.01
C LEU A 24 -4.39 2.63 -11.39
N GLN A 25 -5.69 2.92 -11.48
CA GLN A 25 -6.34 3.23 -12.75
C GLN A 25 -5.67 4.43 -13.44
N SER A 26 -5.29 5.46 -12.67
CA SER A 26 -4.57 6.61 -13.20
C SER A 26 -3.19 6.24 -13.75
N LEU A 27 -2.42 5.44 -13.00
CA LEU A 27 -1.06 5.01 -13.36
C LEU A 27 -1.05 4.03 -14.54
N GLU A 28 -2.04 3.14 -14.63
CA GLU A 28 -2.15 2.12 -15.68
C GLU A 28 -2.31 2.71 -17.08
N ARG A 29 -2.79 3.96 -17.19
CA ARG A 29 -2.83 4.70 -18.47
C ARG A 29 -1.44 4.87 -19.12
N PHE A 30 -0.39 4.80 -18.31
CA PHE A 30 1.00 4.91 -18.75
C PHE A 30 1.69 3.54 -18.89
N LYS A 31 1.00 2.43 -18.62
CA LYS A 31 1.57 1.09 -18.76
C LYS A 31 1.65 0.69 -20.24
N GLY A 32 2.81 0.19 -20.67
CA GLY A 32 3.06 -0.26 -22.04
C GLY A 32 3.32 0.85 -23.06
N ILE A 33 3.23 2.13 -22.69
CA ILE A 33 3.60 3.24 -23.59
C ILE A 33 5.12 3.42 -23.60
N PRO A 34 5.73 3.93 -24.68
CA PRO A 34 7.16 4.28 -24.69
C PRO A 34 7.50 5.40 -23.70
N PHE A 35 8.73 5.38 -23.17
CA PHE A 35 9.21 6.41 -22.25
C PHE A 35 9.12 7.82 -22.86
N GLU A 36 9.41 7.96 -24.15
CA GLU A 36 9.36 9.23 -24.88
C GLU A 36 7.96 9.81 -24.89
N GLN A 37 6.92 8.97 -24.96
CA GLN A 37 5.53 9.41 -24.90
C GLN A 37 5.17 9.86 -23.48
N PHE A 38 5.63 9.14 -22.45
CA PHE A 38 5.47 9.57 -21.06
C PHE A 38 6.17 10.91 -20.80
N HIS A 39 7.42 11.05 -21.25
CA HIS A 39 8.26 12.23 -21.09
C HIS A 39 7.77 13.46 -21.86
N SER A 40 7.02 13.26 -22.94
CA SER A 40 6.52 14.35 -23.78
C SER A 40 5.63 15.36 -23.04
N ASN A 41 5.08 14.98 -21.88
CA ASN A 41 4.30 15.87 -21.02
C ASN A 41 4.75 15.76 -19.56
N SER A 42 5.33 16.84 -19.04
CA SER A 42 5.78 16.93 -17.64
C SER A 42 4.69 16.67 -16.60
N ASP A 43 3.41 16.84 -16.94
CA ASP A 43 2.32 16.52 -16.03
C ASP A 43 2.16 15.01 -15.82
N ASN A 44 2.59 14.16 -16.76
CA ASN A 44 2.55 12.70 -16.59
C ASN A 44 3.40 12.28 -15.39
N PHE A 45 4.60 12.85 -15.24
CA PHE A 45 5.44 12.65 -14.06
C PHE A 45 4.76 13.13 -12.79
N ARG A 46 4.22 14.34 -12.78
CA ARG A 46 3.59 14.95 -11.59
C ARG A 46 2.37 14.15 -11.11
N ILE A 47 1.49 13.77 -12.04
CA ILE A 47 0.32 12.94 -11.80
C ILE A 47 0.77 11.59 -11.25
N SER A 48 1.72 10.93 -11.92
CA SER A 48 2.22 9.63 -11.50
C SER A 48 2.88 9.65 -10.13
N PHE A 49 3.67 10.68 -9.84
CA PHE A 49 4.29 10.86 -8.54
C PHE A 49 3.22 11.03 -7.45
N TYR A 50 2.21 11.86 -7.67
CA TYR A 50 1.12 12.04 -6.72
C TYR A 50 0.32 10.75 -6.50
N ASP A 51 -0.08 10.08 -7.58
CA ASP A 51 -0.93 8.90 -7.50
C ASP A 51 -0.21 7.71 -6.88
N LEU A 52 1.07 7.52 -7.19
CA LEU A 52 1.90 6.50 -6.54
C LEU A 52 2.09 6.81 -5.05
N HIS A 53 2.38 8.07 -4.70
CA HIS A 53 2.50 8.46 -3.29
C HIS A 53 1.21 8.20 -2.51
N ARG A 54 0.06 8.64 -3.05
CA ARG A 54 -1.27 8.43 -2.45
C ARG A 54 -1.59 6.94 -2.29
N CYS A 55 -1.25 6.14 -3.30
CA CYS A 55 -1.43 4.70 -3.27
C CYS A 55 -0.62 4.04 -2.14
N LEU A 56 0.67 4.37 -2.05
CA LEU A 56 1.54 3.81 -1.01
C LEU A 56 1.17 4.30 0.39
N GLU A 57 0.66 5.54 0.53
CA GLU A 57 0.08 6.03 1.80
C GLU A 57 -1.09 5.14 2.22
N ALA A 58 -2.05 4.92 1.31
CA ALA A 58 -3.24 4.12 1.59
C ALA A 58 -2.89 2.67 1.97
N VAL A 59 -1.88 2.07 1.35
CA VAL A 59 -1.34 0.74 1.72
C VAL A 59 -0.89 0.72 3.18
N LEU A 60 -0.11 1.72 3.61
CA LEU A 60 0.45 1.80 4.96
C LEU A 60 -0.63 2.18 5.99
N ASP A 61 -1.57 3.05 5.62
CA ASP A 61 -2.73 3.39 6.44
C ASP A 61 -3.62 2.17 6.72
N ILE A 62 -3.87 1.34 5.71
CA ILE A 62 -4.59 0.07 5.89
C ILE A 62 -3.84 -0.82 6.88
N GLY A 63 -2.53 -1.00 6.68
CA GLY A 63 -1.70 -1.80 7.58
C GLY A 63 -1.74 -1.28 9.02
N SER A 64 -1.56 0.03 9.19
CA SER A 64 -1.64 0.70 10.49
C SER A 64 -3.00 0.52 11.16
N HIS A 65 -4.09 0.69 10.40
CA HIS A 65 -5.45 0.49 10.90
C HIS A 65 -5.68 -0.95 11.38
N ILE A 66 -5.27 -1.95 10.60
CA ILE A 66 -5.40 -3.36 11.00
C ILE A 66 -4.60 -3.63 12.28
N LEU A 67 -3.34 -3.22 12.31
CA LEU A 67 -2.45 -3.43 13.46
C LEU A 67 -2.98 -2.73 14.72
N SER A 68 -3.62 -1.57 14.58
CA SER A 68 -4.24 -0.85 15.71
C SER A 68 -5.30 -1.67 16.46
N ARG A 69 -5.91 -2.67 15.81
CA ARG A 69 -6.92 -3.57 16.39
C ARG A 69 -6.33 -4.78 17.12
N ILE A 70 -5.03 -5.00 16.99
CA ILE A 70 -4.36 -6.17 17.55
C ILE A 70 -3.58 -5.74 18.82
N PRO A 71 -3.88 -6.31 19.99
CA PRO A 71 -3.16 -6.01 21.21
C PRO A 71 -1.65 -6.23 21.07
N GLY A 72 -0.86 -5.19 21.37
CA GLY A 72 0.61 -5.23 21.29
C GLY A 72 1.20 -5.03 19.88
N ALA A 73 0.37 -4.91 18.84
CA ALA A 73 0.81 -4.71 17.46
C ALA A 73 0.95 -3.21 17.13
N ARG A 74 1.81 -2.49 17.85
CA ARG A 74 2.01 -1.05 17.62
C ARG A 74 3.24 -0.81 16.73
N PRO A 75 3.08 -0.42 15.45
CA PRO A 75 4.21 0.03 14.65
C PRO A 75 4.78 1.33 15.25
N SER A 76 6.12 1.41 15.35
CA SER A 76 6.80 2.65 15.76
C SER A 76 7.03 3.59 14.57
N SER A 77 7.05 3.02 13.37
CA SER A 77 7.07 3.74 12.09
C SER A 77 6.39 2.92 10.99
N TYR A 78 6.16 3.54 9.84
CA TYR A 78 5.65 2.81 8.67
C TYR A 78 6.55 1.67 8.19
N LYS A 79 7.86 1.73 8.48
CA LYS A 79 8.80 0.65 8.16
C LYS A 79 8.56 -0.61 8.99
N ASP A 80 7.87 -0.51 10.13
CA ASP A 80 7.52 -1.68 10.96
C ASP A 80 6.28 -2.43 10.46
N ILE A 81 5.44 -1.76 9.66
CA ILE A 81 4.14 -2.28 9.24
C ILE A 81 4.27 -3.63 8.50
N PRO A 82 5.16 -3.79 7.50
CA PRO A 82 5.28 -5.07 6.79
C PRO A 82 5.58 -6.24 7.74
N ARG A 83 6.61 -6.09 8.59
CA ARG A 83 7.03 -7.11 9.56
C ARG A 83 5.94 -7.43 10.58
N LEU A 84 5.18 -6.43 11.03
CA LEU A 84 4.09 -6.67 11.98
C LEU A 84 2.91 -7.38 11.30
N LEU A 85 2.54 -7.00 10.08
CA LEU A 85 1.48 -7.70 9.34
C LEU A 85 1.85 -9.17 9.09
N GLU A 86 3.10 -9.46 8.77
CA GLU A 86 3.63 -10.83 8.72
C GLU A 86 3.52 -11.53 10.08
N LYS A 87 4.04 -10.91 11.14
CA LYS A 87 4.05 -11.50 12.50
C LYS A 87 2.66 -11.94 12.95
N TYR A 88 1.64 -11.17 12.60
CA TYR A 88 0.24 -11.46 12.92
C TYR A 88 -0.50 -12.23 11.81
N LYS A 89 0.24 -12.77 10.84
CA LYS A 89 -0.24 -13.63 9.74
C LYS A 89 -1.30 -12.97 8.85
N ILE A 90 -1.29 -11.64 8.77
CA ILE A 90 -2.20 -10.87 7.92
C ILE A 90 -1.72 -10.89 6.46
N ILE A 91 -0.41 -10.79 6.28
CA ILE A 91 0.26 -10.78 4.98
C ILE A 91 1.27 -11.94 4.95
N PRO A 92 1.42 -12.66 3.81
CA PRO A 92 2.41 -13.73 3.68
C PRO A 92 3.85 -13.24 3.93
N PRO A 93 4.73 -14.06 4.53
CA PRO A 93 6.12 -13.70 4.82
C PRO A 93 6.88 -13.17 3.60
N ASP A 94 6.82 -13.88 2.47
CA ASP A 94 7.55 -13.49 1.27
C ASP A 94 7.08 -12.13 0.73
N PHE A 95 5.78 -11.86 0.76
CA PHE A 95 5.23 -10.59 0.30
C PHE A 95 5.59 -9.44 1.26
N ALA A 96 5.55 -9.70 2.57
CA ALA A 96 5.89 -8.72 3.58
C ALA A 96 7.39 -8.33 3.53
N ALA A 97 8.28 -9.31 3.47
CA ALA A 97 9.72 -9.11 3.49
C ALA A 97 10.25 -8.45 2.22
N ASN A 98 9.61 -8.69 1.07
CA ASN A 98 10.04 -8.17 -0.22
C ASN A 98 9.19 -6.96 -0.63
N GLN A 99 8.01 -7.21 -1.23
CA GLN A 99 7.20 -6.18 -1.89
C GLN A 99 6.74 -5.10 -0.91
N LEU A 100 6.12 -5.48 0.20
CA LEU A 100 5.52 -4.51 1.13
C LEU A 100 6.60 -3.69 1.88
N THR A 101 7.76 -4.30 2.16
CA THR A 101 8.92 -3.58 2.70
C THR A 101 9.48 -2.58 1.70
N LYS A 102 9.57 -2.94 0.42
CA LYS A 102 9.97 -2.02 -0.65
C LYS A 102 8.99 -0.85 -0.78
N MET A 103 7.68 -1.12 -0.76
CA MET A 103 6.62 -0.09 -0.77
C MET A 103 6.76 0.89 0.40
N ALA A 104 6.93 0.38 1.63
CA ALA A 104 7.12 1.20 2.82
C ALA A 104 8.40 2.06 2.73
N GLY A 105 9.48 1.49 2.19
CA GLY A 105 10.72 2.21 1.92
C GLY A 105 10.54 3.32 0.88
N TYR A 106 9.88 3.00 -0.24
CA TYR A 106 9.66 3.92 -1.33
C TYR A 106 8.78 5.10 -0.94
N ARG A 107 7.68 4.85 -0.22
CA ARG A 107 6.85 5.93 0.35
C ARG A 107 7.67 6.88 1.20
N ASN A 108 8.52 6.36 2.08
CA ASN A 108 9.39 7.21 2.91
C ASN A 108 10.36 8.04 2.06
N ARG A 109 10.87 7.47 0.96
CA ARG A 109 11.70 8.20 0.00
C ARG A 109 10.92 9.31 -0.70
N MET A 110 9.68 9.06 -1.10
CA MET A 110 8.80 10.07 -1.73
C MET A 110 8.48 11.26 -0.83
N VAL A 111 8.61 11.13 0.49
CA VAL A 111 8.40 12.23 1.43
C VAL A 111 9.70 12.93 1.81
N HIS A 112 10.75 12.17 2.10
CA HIS A 112 11.99 12.73 2.67
C HIS A 112 13.06 13.06 1.63
N PHE A 113 13.04 12.40 0.47
CA PHE A 113 14.04 12.52 -0.59
C PHE A 113 13.37 12.74 -1.95
N TYR A 114 12.22 13.44 -1.96
CA TYR A 114 11.42 13.66 -3.17
C TYR A 114 12.21 14.31 -4.31
N GLY A 115 13.17 15.19 -3.98
CA GLY A 115 14.02 15.85 -4.96
C GLY A 115 15.01 14.92 -5.69
N GLU A 116 15.22 13.71 -5.18
CA GLU A 116 16.09 12.70 -5.79
C GLU A 116 15.33 11.70 -6.66
N ILE A 117 13.99 11.75 -6.66
CA ILE A 117 13.16 10.83 -7.43
C ILE A 117 13.06 11.34 -8.86
N THR A 118 13.47 10.49 -9.80
CA THR A 118 13.50 10.85 -11.22
C THR A 118 12.24 10.37 -11.94
N GLU A 119 11.96 11.01 -13.09
CA GLU A 119 10.89 10.60 -13.98
C GLU A 119 11.05 9.16 -14.49
N ARG A 120 12.27 8.79 -14.89
CA ARG A 120 12.58 7.42 -15.37
C ARG A 120 12.28 6.37 -14.30
N GLU A 121 12.56 6.70 -13.05
CA GLU A 121 12.32 5.80 -11.93
C GLU A 121 10.81 5.57 -11.70
N ILE A 122 10.00 6.64 -11.67
CA ILE A 122 8.54 6.52 -11.57
C ILE A 122 7.97 5.75 -12.75
N PHE A 123 8.46 6.05 -13.96
CA PHE A 123 8.04 5.33 -15.16
C PHE A 123 8.36 3.83 -15.06
N GLN A 124 9.54 3.44 -14.57
CA GLN A 124 9.91 2.04 -14.39
C GLN A 124 8.99 1.32 -13.39
N ILE A 125 8.67 1.96 -12.26
CA ILE A 125 7.73 1.41 -11.26
C ILE A 125 6.36 1.13 -11.89
N ILE A 126 5.87 2.04 -12.74
CA ILE A 126 4.61 1.87 -13.47
C ILE A 126 4.66 0.65 -14.40
N GLN A 127 5.78 0.44 -15.10
CA GLN A 127 5.91 -0.69 -16.02
C GLN A 127 5.98 -2.03 -15.29
N GLU A 128 6.72 -2.07 -14.18
CA GLU A 128 7.19 -3.34 -13.60
C GLU A 128 6.46 -3.75 -12.32
N GLU A 129 5.96 -2.78 -11.52
CA GLU A 129 5.67 -3.05 -10.10
C GLU A 129 4.21 -2.84 -9.69
N LEU A 130 3.35 -2.31 -10.57
CA LEU A 130 1.94 -2.06 -10.22
C LEU A 130 1.18 -3.34 -9.82
N GLN A 131 1.63 -4.51 -10.27
CA GLN A 131 1.02 -5.79 -9.91
C GLN A 131 1.08 -6.06 -8.41
N ASP A 132 2.10 -5.58 -7.71
CA ASP A 132 2.25 -5.82 -6.27
C ASP A 132 1.15 -5.09 -5.47
N LEU A 133 0.70 -3.94 -5.95
CA LEU A 133 -0.41 -3.19 -5.33
C LEU A 133 -1.75 -3.94 -5.47
N HIS A 134 -1.99 -4.56 -6.62
CA HIS A 134 -3.15 -5.44 -6.84
C HIS A 134 -3.13 -6.68 -5.93
N ILE A 135 -1.94 -7.27 -5.74
CA ILE A 135 -1.74 -8.41 -4.83
C ILE A 135 -2.02 -7.98 -3.38
N PHE A 136 -1.51 -6.81 -2.96
CA PHE A 136 -1.81 -6.26 -1.64
C PHE A 136 -3.32 -6.08 -1.44
N CYS A 137 -4.03 -5.45 -2.38
CA CYS A 137 -5.49 -5.28 -2.30
C CYS A 137 -6.21 -6.62 -2.16
N SER A 138 -5.77 -7.64 -2.90
CA SER A 138 -6.32 -9.00 -2.81
C SER A 138 -6.16 -9.62 -1.42
N HIS A 139 -5.02 -9.38 -0.75
CA HIS A 139 -4.85 -9.80 0.64
C HIS A 139 -5.82 -9.11 1.59
N ILE A 140 -5.99 -7.79 1.45
CA ILE A 140 -6.89 -7.01 2.31
C ILE A 140 -8.36 -7.39 2.07
N GLU A 141 -8.75 -7.65 0.82
CA GLU A 141 -10.07 -8.19 0.48
C GLU A 141 -10.33 -9.54 1.16
N ASN A 142 -9.31 -10.40 1.25
CA ASN A 142 -9.45 -11.66 1.97
C ASN A 142 -9.66 -11.44 3.48
N VAL A 143 -8.94 -10.47 4.07
CA VAL A 143 -9.15 -10.05 5.48
C VAL A 143 -10.58 -9.53 5.69
N LEU A 144 -11.12 -8.75 4.77
CA LEU A 144 -12.49 -8.23 4.83
C LEU A 144 -13.55 -9.33 4.66
N LYS A 145 -13.28 -10.35 3.83
CA LYS A 145 -14.20 -11.48 3.61
C LYS A 145 -14.20 -12.47 4.78
N LYS A 146 -13.03 -12.69 5.39
CA LYS A 146 -12.83 -13.72 6.42
C LYS A 146 -11.98 -13.20 7.59
N PRO A 147 -12.43 -12.17 8.32
CA PRO A 147 -11.63 -11.56 9.40
C PRO A 147 -11.29 -12.55 10.53
N SER A 148 -12.14 -13.56 10.75
CA SER A 148 -11.92 -14.62 11.75
C SER A 148 -10.67 -15.45 11.50
N ASP A 149 -10.30 -15.68 10.23
CA ASP A 149 -9.09 -16.44 9.86
C ASP A 149 -7.82 -15.74 10.35
N PHE A 150 -7.92 -14.42 10.60
CA PHE A 150 -6.86 -13.55 11.09
C PHE A 150 -7.04 -13.15 12.56
N ASN A 151 -7.95 -13.81 13.29
CA ASN A 151 -8.30 -13.49 14.68
C ASN A 151 -8.85 -12.05 14.86
N LEU A 152 -9.41 -11.45 13.80
CA LEU A 152 -10.01 -10.12 13.77
C LEU A 152 -11.54 -10.21 13.70
N SER A 153 -12.22 -9.10 13.92
CA SER A 153 -13.66 -8.93 13.69
C SER A 153 -13.88 -7.68 12.83
N LEU A 154 -15.06 -7.54 12.21
CA LEU A 154 -15.46 -6.37 11.44
C LEU A 154 -16.63 -5.68 12.14
N ASP A 155 -16.58 -4.35 12.17
CA ASP A 155 -17.71 -3.46 12.47
C ASP A 155 -18.58 -3.28 11.23
#